data_AF-A0A1G3ZH59-F1
#
_entry.id   AF-A0A1G3ZH59-F1
#
_cell.length_a   1.000
_cell.length_b   1.000
_cell.length_c   1.000
_cell.angle_alpha   90.00
_cell.angle_beta   90.00
_cell.angle_gamma   90.00
#
_symmetry.space_group_name_H-M   'P 1'
#
loop_
_entity.id
_entity.type
_entity.pdbx_description
1 polymer ?
#
loop_
_entity_poly.entity_id
_entity_poly.type
_entity_poly.pdbx_seq_one_letter_code
_entity_poly.pdbx_strand_id
1 'polypeptide(L)'
;MSILMLLTMLLLELSKMTMGLYHKAEQQQDASREARATLQFIASDLRSAVLLDKNKESLSDLYLNVQTHDPSCGSNLFFLTTLPREKRIKEDLGDLHAVGYFLTPTSNTIKSSCYDLYRFVANSNETMTALTQGTLLSLYQKAYTTDSALCEKLASNILKFQVTPGWYYQGQLTKQPPKIQTDPKRSNIPPSFITISITIISNATAKKALKTREAVTTEVETVVVLKSS
;
A
#
# COMPACT_ATOMS: atom_id res chain seq x y z
N MET A 1 -20.01 -56.24 8.95
CA MET A 1 -19.52 -55.59 7.71
C MET A 1 -20.20 -54.26 7.45
N SER A 2 -21.54 -54.17 7.45
CA SER A 2 -22.28 -52.94 7.15
C SER A 2 -22.03 -51.77 8.11
N ILE A 3 -21.90 -52.05 9.42
CA ILE A 3 -21.59 -51.03 10.44
C ILE A 3 -20.18 -50.45 10.25
N LEU A 4 -19.22 -51.31 9.89
CA LEU A 4 -17.84 -50.88 9.63
C LEU A 4 -17.77 -49.99 8.39
N MET A 5 -18.50 -50.33 7.32
CA MET A 5 -18.61 -49.50 6.11
C MET A 5 -19.26 -48.14 6.37
N LEU A 6 -20.33 -48.10 7.19
CA LEU A 6 -20.97 -46.86 7.60
C LEU A 6 -20.03 -45.97 8.41
N LEU A 7 -19.27 -46.58 9.33
CA LEU A 7 -18.29 -45.86 10.15
C LEU A 7 -17.14 -45.31 9.28
N THR A 8 -16.61 -46.09 8.34
CA THR A 8 -15.52 -45.62 7.46
C THR A 8 -15.99 -44.52 6.52
N MET A 9 -17.22 -44.59 5.98
CA MET A 9 -17.83 -43.50 5.21
C MET A 9 -17.94 -42.22 6.02
N LEU A 10 -18.42 -42.31 7.27
CA LEU A 10 -18.57 -41.16 8.16
C LEU A 10 -17.21 -40.50 8.49
N LEU A 11 -16.18 -41.31 8.79
CA LEU A 11 -14.82 -40.79 8.99
C LEU A 11 -14.23 -40.15 7.71
N LEU A 12 -14.57 -40.67 6.53
CA LEU A 12 -14.13 -40.11 5.27
C LEU A 12 -14.78 -38.74 4.99
N GLU A 13 -16.04 -38.55 5.36
CA GLU A 13 -16.71 -37.26 5.24
C GLU A 13 -16.20 -36.23 6.25
N LEU A 14 -15.99 -36.65 7.51
CA LEU A 14 -15.39 -35.80 8.54
C LEU A 14 -13.99 -35.33 8.15
N SER A 15 -13.13 -36.23 7.66
CA SER A 15 -11.78 -35.87 7.22
C SER A 15 -11.79 -34.87 6.05
N LYS A 16 -12.67 -35.06 5.07
CA LYS A 16 -12.88 -34.10 3.96
C LYS A 16 -13.33 -32.73 4.47
N MET A 17 -14.25 -32.71 5.44
CA MET A 17 -14.74 -31.47 6.03
C MET A 17 -13.64 -30.74 6.81
N THR A 18 -12.83 -31.47 7.59
CA THR A 18 -11.70 -30.89 8.33
C THR A 18 -10.60 -30.37 7.41
N MET A 19 -10.25 -31.10 6.34
CA MET A 19 -9.29 -30.61 5.34
C MET A 19 -9.80 -29.37 4.61
N GLY A 20 -11.10 -29.33 4.29
CA GLY A 20 -11.73 -28.16 3.69
C GLY A 20 -11.73 -26.93 4.60
N LEU A 21 -11.88 -27.11 5.92
CA LEU A 21 -11.76 -26.02 6.90
C LEU A 21 -10.31 -25.56 7.05
N TYR A 22 -9.37 -26.50 7.13
CA TYR A 22 -7.95 -26.22 7.23
C TYR A 22 -7.45 -25.37 6.05
N HIS A 23 -7.73 -25.80 4.81
CA HIS A 23 -7.30 -25.04 3.63
C HIS A 23 -7.94 -23.65 3.53
N LYS A 24 -9.17 -23.46 4.02
CA LYS A 24 -9.78 -22.12 4.07
C LYS A 24 -9.11 -21.23 5.10
N ALA A 25 -8.78 -21.77 6.28
CA ALA A 25 -8.08 -21.04 7.31
C ALA A 25 -6.66 -20.64 6.84
N GLU A 26 -5.96 -21.55 6.17
CA GLU A 26 -4.64 -21.33 5.58
C GLU A 26 -4.66 -20.22 4.51
N GLN A 27 -5.61 -20.28 3.58
CA GLN A 27 -5.79 -19.23 2.55
C GLN A 27 -6.12 -17.85 3.13
N GLN A 28 -6.85 -17.79 4.25
CA GLN A 28 -7.14 -16.53 4.94
C GLN A 28 -5.91 -15.99 5.66
N GLN A 29 -5.10 -16.86 6.26
CA GLN A 29 -3.85 -16.47 6.91
C GLN A 29 -2.83 -15.94 5.91
N ASP A 30 -2.74 -16.53 4.71
CA ASP A 30 -1.80 -16.09 3.68
C ASP A 30 -2.04 -14.66 3.22
N ALA A 31 -3.30 -14.29 2.93
CA ALA A 31 -3.64 -12.92 2.52
C ALA A 31 -3.37 -11.89 3.63
N SER A 32 -3.62 -12.26 4.89
CA SER A 32 -3.30 -11.39 6.03
C SER A 32 -1.79 -11.24 6.24
N ARG A 33 -1.03 -12.32 6.03
CA ARG A 33 0.45 -12.29 6.11
C ARG A 33 1.04 -11.43 5.00
N GLU A 34 0.53 -11.55 3.78
CA GLU A 34 0.92 -10.73 2.63
C GLU A 34 0.66 -9.25 2.92
N ALA A 35 -0.54 -8.88 3.35
CA ALA A 35 -0.89 -7.49 3.71
C ALA A 35 0.00 -6.93 4.83
N ARG A 36 0.28 -7.72 5.88
CA ARG A 36 1.20 -7.31 6.96
C ARG A 36 2.63 -7.10 6.45
N ALA A 37 3.13 -7.99 5.60
CA ALA A 37 4.45 -7.83 4.99
C ALA A 37 4.50 -6.57 4.13
N THR A 38 3.46 -6.30 3.33
CA THR A 38 3.35 -5.06 2.55
C THR A 38 3.40 -3.81 3.43
N LEU A 39 2.67 -3.79 4.54
CA LEU A 39 2.71 -2.65 5.49
C LEU A 39 4.10 -2.45 6.10
N GLN A 40 4.85 -3.53 6.34
CA GLN A 40 6.23 -3.43 6.81
C GLN A 40 7.16 -2.82 5.75
N PHE A 41 7.00 -3.19 4.47
CA PHE A 41 7.72 -2.56 3.37
C PHE A 41 7.41 -1.07 3.27
N ILE A 42 6.13 -0.69 3.26
CA ILE A 42 5.71 0.71 3.20
C ILE A 42 6.27 1.50 4.39
N ALA A 43 6.18 0.94 5.60
CA ALA A 43 6.72 1.57 6.80
C ALA A 43 8.25 1.72 6.77
N SER A 44 8.97 0.75 6.19
CA SER A 44 10.42 0.85 6.01
C SER A 44 10.80 1.97 5.06
N ASP A 45 10.12 2.06 3.92
CA ASP A 45 10.40 3.09 2.91
C ASP A 45 10.04 4.49 3.43
N LEU A 46 8.90 4.63 4.13
CA LEU A 46 8.49 5.90 4.74
C LEU A 46 9.41 6.38 5.87
N ARG A 47 10.03 5.46 6.63
CA ARG A 47 11.04 5.85 7.64
C ARG A 47 12.29 6.47 7.01
N SER A 48 12.54 6.17 5.75
CA SER A 48 13.66 6.70 4.97
C SER A 48 13.21 7.80 4.01
N ALA A 49 11.96 8.29 4.15
CA ALA A 49 11.41 9.34 3.31
C ALA A 49 12.18 10.65 3.52
N VAL A 50 12.50 11.31 2.40
CA VAL A 50 13.20 12.59 2.39
C VAL A 50 12.21 13.71 2.19
N LEU A 51 12.38 14.74 3.01
CA LEU A 51 11.56 15.92 3.04
C LEU A 51 12.34 17.07 2.39
N LEU A 52 11.97 17.47 1.17
CA LEU A 52 12.65 18.56 0.46
C LEU A 52 12.02 19.90 0.81
N ASP A 53 12.85 20.83 1.29
CA ASP A 53 12.39 22.10 1.87
C ASP A 53 12.36 23.27 0.85
N LYS A 54 12.13 22.99 -0.44
CA LYS A 54 12.15 24.05 -1.46
C LYS A 54 10.80 24.73 -1.59
N ASN A 55 10.81 26.02 -1.28
CA ASN A 55 9.88 27.07 -1.72
C ASN A 55 8.51 26.59 -2.22
N LYS A 56 7.52 26.69 -1.32
CA LYS A 56 6.07 26.81 -1.58
C LYS A 56 5.26 25.59 -2.02
N GLU A 57 5.82 24.40 -2.17
CA GLU A 57 5.01 23.18 -2.29
C GLU A 57 5.44 22.11 -1.30
N SER A 58 5.64 22.57 -0.06
CA SER A 58 5.54 21.88 1.25
C SER A 58 6.09 20.45 1.37
N LEU A 59 5.86 19.89 2.52
CA LEU A 59 5.80 18.45 2.70
C LEU A 59 4.64 17.76 1.93
N SER A 60 4.30 18.36 0.78
CA SER A 60 3.27 18.03 -0.21
C SER A 60 3.82 17.27 -1.41
N ASP A 61 5.11 16.94 -1.45
CA ASP A 61 5.61 15.92 -2.39
C ASP A 61 5.26 14.47 -1.95
N LEU A 62 4.48 14.32 -0.87
CA LEU A 62 3.60 13.16 -0.70
C LEU A 62 2.41 13.31 -1.65
N TYR A 63 2.51 12.77 -2.86
CA TYR A 63 1.40 12.83 -3.81
C TYR A 63 0.36 11.79 -3.41
N LEU A 64 -0.61 12.21 -2.60
CA LEU A 64 -1.73 11.38 -2.17
C LEU A 64 -2.84 11.27 -3.22
N ASN A 65 -2.68 11.92 -4.38
CA ASN A 65 -3.75 12.15 -5.36
C ASN A 65 -3.29 12.10 -6.82
N VAL A 66 -2.19 11.39 -7.14
CA VAL A 66 -1.93 11.01 -8.54
C VAL A 66 -3.11 10.14 -8.97
N GLN A 67 -3.76 10.47 -10.09
CA GLN A 67 -5.04 9.87 -10.51
C GLN A 67 -5.10 8.36 -10.25
N THR A 68 -6.01 7.96 -9.36
CA THR A 68 -6.36 6.56 -9.11
C THR A 68 -7.24 6.06 -10.25
N HIS A 69 -7.06 4.80 -10.66
CA HIS A 69 -8.02 4.14 -11.57
C HIS A 69 -9.45 4.12 -10.99
N ASP A 70 -9.59 4.10 -9.66
CA ASP A 70 -10.87 4.23 -8.97
C ASP A 70 -10.69 4.98 -7.62
N PRO A 71 -11.22 6.22 -7.49
CA PRO A 71 -11.07 7.01 -6.26
C PRO A 71 -11.86 6.43 -5.08
N SER A 72 -12.79 5.51 -5.31
CA SER A 72 -13.55 4.85 -4.23
C SER A 72 -12.76 3.73 -3.54
N CYS A 73 -11.73 3.18 -4.21
CA CYS A 73 -11.00 2.01 -3.77
C CYS A 73 -9.66 2.33 -3.08
N GLY A 74 -9.20 3.58 -3.10
CA GLY A 74 -8.08 3.94 -2.25
C GLY A 74 -7.37 5.24 -2.55
N SER A 75 -6.43 5.56 -1.67
CA SER A 75 -5.42 6.59 -1.84
C SER A 75 -4.24 6.02 -2.60
N ASN A 76 -3.49 6.84 -3.32
CA ASN A 76 -2.14 6.47 -3.74
C ASN A 76 -1.13 7.12 -2.81
N LEU A 77 0.09 6.59 -2.75
CA LEU A 77 1.15 7.13 -1.90
C LEU A 77 2.45 7.19 -2.69
N PHE A 78 2.89 8.39 -3.05
CA PHE A 78 4.17 8.61 -3.70
C PHE A 78 5.03 9.55 -2.88
N PHE A 79 6.33 9.25 -2.77
CA PHE A 79 7.29 10.06 -2.04
C PHE A 79 8.72 9.74 -2.46
N LEU A 80 9.64 10.59 -2.01
CA LEU A 80 11.07 10.40 -2.23
C LEU A 80 11.68 9.70 -1.01
N THR A 81 12.60 8.76 -1.24
CA THR A 81 13.27 8.00 -0.19
C THR A 81 14.76 7.82 -0.50
N THR A 82 15.58 7.63 0.53
CA THR A 82 16.95 7.16 0.34
C THR A 82 17.05 5.67 0.52
N LEU A 83 17.63 4.96 -0.44
CA LEU A 83 17.89 3.54 -0.28
C LEU A 83 19.12 3.28 0.62
N PRO A 84 19.13 2.16 1.37
CA PRO A 84 20.30 1.72 2.13
C PRO A 84 21.54 1.62 1.23
N ARG A 85 22.72 1.91 1.79
CA ARG A 85 24.00 1.93 1.04
C ARG A 85 24.28 0.66 0.23
N GLU A 86 23.81 -0.48 0.71
CA GLU A 86 23.99 -1.81 0.09
C GLU A 86 23.21 -1.98 -1.22
N LYS A 87 22.13 -1.20 -1.42
CA LYS A 87 21.29 -1.25 -2.63
C LYS A 87 21.59 -0.11 -3.61
N ARG A 88 22.63 0.69 -3.35
CA ARG A 88 23.02 1.81 -4.20
C ARG A 88 23.82 1.31 -5.40
N ILE A 89 23.42 1.74 -6.58
CA ILE A 89 24.20 1.53 -7.79
C ILE A 89 25.32 2.59 -7.76
N LYS A 90 26.58 2.15 -7.84
CA LYS A 90 27.76 3.03 -7.69
C LYS A 90 27.85 4.16 -8.74
N GLU A 91 27.09 4.05 -9.82
CA GLU A 91 27.10 4.97 -10.97
C GLU A 91 25.96 6.01 -10.92
N ASP A 92 25.13 6.01 -9.88
CA ASP A 92 24.02 6.93 -9.75
C ASP A 92 24.48 8.34 -9.31
N LEU A 93 23.84 9.37 -9.88
CA LEU A 93 24.04 10.81 -9.63
C LEU A 93 23.61 11.25 -8.22
N GLY A 94 23.01 10.37 -7.43
CA GLY A 94 22.55 10.65 -6.07
C GLY A 94 22.03 9.40 -5.34
N ASP A 95 21.51 9.61 -4.13
CA ASP A 95 20.95 8.55 -3.27
C ASP A 95 19.41 8.54 -3.23
N LEU A 96 18.76 9.40 -4.03
CA LEU A 96 17.35 9.70 -3.94
C LEU A 96 16.54 8.87 -4.94
N HIS A 97 15.53 8.16 -4.45
CA HIS A 97 14.65 7.34 -5.26
C HIS A 97 13.20 7.80 -5.12
N ALA A 98 12.48 7.85 -6.24
CA ALA A 98 11.03 8.03 -6.26
C ALA A 98 10.36 6.68 -6.02
N VAL A 99 9.54 6.59 -4.96
CA VAL A 99 8.79 5.39 -4.61
C VAL A 99 7.30 5.71 -4.61
N GLY A 100 6.51 4.73 -5.04
CA GLY A 100 5.06 4.84 -5.15
C GLY A 100 4.34 3.57 -4.70
N TYR A 101 3.14 3.72 -4.15
CA TYR A 101 2.22 2.65 -3.85
C TYR A 101 0.84 2.97 -4.41
N PHE A 102 0.29 2.04 -5.17
CA PHE A 102 -0.97 2.24 -5.88
C PHE A 102 -1.70 0.93 -6.13
N LEU A 103 -3.01 1.03 -6.31
CA LEU A 103 -3.88 -0.10 -6.63
C LEU A 103 -4.12 -0.20 -8.14
N THR A 104 -4.01 -1.42 -8.66
CA THR A 104 -4.35 -1.75 -10.04
C THR A 104 -5.39 -2.87 -10.04
N PRO A 105 -6.41 -2.84 -10.93
CA PRO A 105 -7.36 -3.95 -11.05
C PRO A 105 -6.63 -5.28 -11.30
N THR A 106 -7.02 -6.34 -10.58
CA THR A 106 -6.42 -7.66 -10.79
C THR A 106 -6.71 -8.15 -12.22
N SER A 107 -5.66 -8.41 -12.99
CA SER A 107 -5.68 -8.68 -14.45
C SER A 107 -6.57 -9.85 -14.90
N ASN A 108 -6.99 -10.71 -13.97
CA ASN A 108 -7.77 -11.92 -14.26
C ASN A 108 -9.29 -11.78 -14.04
N THR A 109 -9.81 -10.62 -13.67
CA THR A 109 -11.25 -10.47 -13.39
C THR A 109 -11.82 -9.12 -13.80
N ILE A 110 -12.43 -9.09 -14.99
CA ILE A 110 -13.14 -7.94 -15.61
C ILE A 110 -14.34 -7.43 -14.78
N LYS A 111 -14.68 -8.07 -13.65
CA LYS A 111 -15.86 -7.75 -12.81
C LYS A 111 -15.60 -7.78 -11.30
N SER A 112 -14.35 -7.83 -10.87
CA SER A 112 -14.02 -7.98 -9.45
C SER A 112 -13.68 -6.64 -8.82
N SER A 113 -14.34 -6.29 -7.71
CA SER A 113 -13.99 -5.17 -6.82
C SER A 113 -12.66 -5.39 -6.08
N CYS A 114 -11.76 -6.23 -6.60
CA CYS A 114 -10.48 -6.57 -6.00
C CYS A 114 -9.34 -5.99 -6.84
N TYR A 115 -8.34 -5.49 -6.11
CA TYR A 115 -7.17 -4.84 -6.66
C TYR A 115 -5.91 -5.55 -6.18
N ASP A 116 -4.84 -5.39 -6.95
CA ASP A 116 -3.49 -5.76 -6.57
C ASP A 116 -2.75 -4.48 -6.17
N LEU A 117 -1.99 -4.55 -5.08
CA LEU A 117 -1.17 -3.44 -4.58
C LEU A 117 0.24 -3.55 -5.15
N TYR A 118 0.65 -2.50 -5.85
CA TYR A 118 1.96 -2.40 -6.48
C TYR A 118 2.84 -1.38 -5.78
N ARG A 119 4.14 -1.61 -5.86
CA ARG A 119 5.20 -0.68 -5.47
C ARG A 119 5.97 -0.25 -6.71
N PHE A 120 5.96 1.03 -7.00
CA PHE A 120 6.78 1.68 -8.02
C PHE A 120 8.11 2.11 -7.41
N VAL A 121 9.22 1.89 -8.11
CA VAL A 121 10.53 2.43 -7.74
C VAL A 121 11.25 2.92 -9.00
N ALA A 122 11.56 4.22 -9.04
CA ALA A 122 12.43 4.77 -10.06
C ALA A 122 13.90 4.73 -9.63
N ASN A 123 14.79 4.65 -10.62
CA ASN A 123 16.23 4.75 -10.40
C ASN A 123 16.61 6.17 -9.94
N SER A 124 17.77 6.29 -9.30
CA SER A 124 18.21 7.57 -8.74
C SER A 124 18.48 8.61 -9.82
N ASN A 125 19.07 8.22 -10.95
CA ASN A 125 19.30 9.12 -12.08
C ASN A 125 18.01 9.74 -12.64
N GLU A 126 16.97 8.92 -12.82
CA GLU A 126 15.65 9.40 -13.28
C GLU A 126 14.99 10.29 -12.24
N THR A 127 15.09 9.92 -10.97
CA THR A 127 14.53 10.68 -9.84
C THR A 127 15.19 12.06 -9.73
N MET A 128 16.52 12.12 -9.80
CA MET A 128 17.30 13.36 -9.73
C MET A 128 17.04 14.26 -10.95
N THR A 129 16.92 13.67 -12.14
CA THR A 129 16.57 14.42 -13.36
C THR A 129 15.16 15.01 -13.22
N ALA A 130 14.18 14.21 -12.78
CA ALA A 130 12.82 14.68 -12.59
C ALA A 130 12.73 15.76 -11.49
N LEU A 131 13.52 15.63 -10.42
CA LEU A 131 13.59 16.61 -9.34
C LEU A 131 14.18 17.95 -9.83
N THR A 132 15.30 17.90 -10.57
CA THR A 132 15.96 19.12 -11.08
C THR A 132 15.14 19.83 -12.14
N GLN A 133 14.38 19.08 -12.95
CA GLN A 133 13.50 19.62 -13.99
C GLN A 133 12.09 19.98 -13.51
N GLY A 134 11.73 19.65 -12.26
CA GLY A 134 10.39 19.90 -11.72
C GLY A 134 9.30 18.99 -12.32
N THR A 135 9.66 17.80 -12.80
CA THR A 135 8.77 16.87 -13.51
C THR A 135 8.45 15.60 -12.72
N LEU A 136 8.64 15.61 -11.39
CA LEU A 136 8.38 14.47 -10.50
C LEU A 136 6.98 13.85 -10.66
N LEU A 137 5.94 14.68 -10.83
CA LEU A 137 4.57 14.19 -11.04
C LEU A 137 4.47 13.30 -12.29
N SER A 138 5.15 13.67 -13.38
CA SER A 138 5.16 12.88 -14.61
C SER A 138 5.91 11.56 -14.44
N LEU A 139 6.94 11.52 -13.59
CA LEU A 139 7.64 10.29 -13.24
C LEU A 139 6.72 9.34 -12.49
N TYR A 140 5.92 9.82 -11.53
CA TYR A 140 4.94 9.00 -10.81
C TYR A 140 3.80 8.53 -11.70
N GLN A 141 3.40 9.30 -12.71
CA GLN A 141 2.40 8.87 -13.68
C GLN A 141 2.85 7.66 -14.52
N LYS A 142 4.17 7.47 -14.71
CA LYS A 142 4.70 6.28 -15.40
C LYS A 142 4.35 4.97 -14.70
N ALA A 143 4.07 5.00 -13.39
CA ALA A 143 3.63 3.83 -12.63
C ALA A 143 2.35 3.20 -13.21
N TYR A 144 1.50 3.99 -13.88
CA TYR A 144 0.24 3.53 -14.47
C TYR A 144 0.37 3.19 -15.96
N THR A 145 1.40 3.67 -16.64
CA THR A 145 1.47 3.66 -18.11
C THR A 145 2.50 2.67 -18.64
N THR A 146 2.23 1.37 -18.46
CA THR A 146 2.78 0.28 -19.29
C THR A 146 4.16 -0.31 -18.94
N ASP A 147 4.94 0.22 -17.99
CA ASP A 147 6.28 -0.33 -17.70
C ASP A 147 6.31 -1.22 -16.44
N SER A 148 6.08 -2.52 -16.65
CA SER A 148 6.11 -3.53 -15.58
C SER A 148 7.50 -3.69 -14.93
N ALA A 149 8.57 -3.18 -15.55
CA ALA A 149 9.93 -3.33 -15.04
C ALA A 149 10.21 -2.52 -13.76
N LEU A 150 9.48 -1.43 -13.54
CA LEU A 150 9.64 -0.54 -12.39
C LEU A 150 8.62 -0.80 -11.27
N CYS A 151 7.71 -1.75 -11.48
CA CYS A 151 6.61 -2.03 -10.57
C CYS A 151 6.70 -3.46 -10.03
N GLU A 152 6.74 -3.60 -8.71
CA GLU A 152 6.69 -4.88 -8.00
C GLU A 152 5.30 -5.08 -7.40
N LYS A 153 4.70 -6.25 -7.63
CA LYS A 153 3.45 -6.62 -6.96
C LYS A 153 3.74 -7.03 -5.52
N LEU A 154 3.10 -6.37 -4.55
CA LEU A 154 3.29 -6.63 -3.13
C LEU A 154 2.16 -7.45 -2.49
N ALA A 155 0.92 -7.19 -2.90
CA ALA A 155 -0.24 -7.90 -2.35
C ALA A 155 -1.35 -8.10 -3.37
N SER A 156 -2.15 -9.15 -3.18
CA SER A 156 -3.34 -9.45 -3.98
C SER A 156 -4.64 -9.33 -3.17
N ASN A 157 -5.77 -9.17 -3.87
CA ASN A 157 -7.12 -9.15 -3.27
C ASN A 157 -7.36 -8.03 -2.25
N ILE A 158 -6.83 -6.85 -2.57
CA ILE A 158 -7.05 -5.63 -1.81
C ILE A 158 -8.39 -5.04 -2.22
N LEU A 159 -9.25 -4.76 -1.26
CA LEU A 159 -10.47 -3.97 -1.48
C LEU A 159 -10.20 -2.49 -1.38
N LYS A 160 -9.40 -2.12 -0.39
CA LYS A 160 -9.19 -0.73 -0.02
C LYS A 160 -7.77 -0.52 0.46
N PHE A 161 -7.15 0.54 -0.04
CA PHE A 161 -5.86 1.04 0.46
C PHE A 161 -6.04 2.49 0.84
N GLN A 162 -5.91 2.85 2.12
CA GLN A 162 -6.17 4.21 2.57
C GLN A 162 -4.99 4.74 3.36
N VAL A 163 -4.58 5.95 2.98
CA VAL A 163 -3.45 6.66 3.57
C VAL A 163 -3.96 7.95 4.17
N THR A 164 -3.81 8.09 5.49
CA THR A 164 -4.32 9.23 6.26
C THR A 164 -3.15 9.94 6.95
N PRO A 165 -2.79 11.15 6.53
CA PRO A 165 -1.80 11.95 7.25
C PRO A 165 -2.37 12.47 8.58
N GLY A 166 -1.51 12.65 9.57
CA GLY A 166 -1.87 13.21 10.86
C GLY A 166 -0.76 14.05 11.48
N TRP A 167 -1.15 14.96 12.37
CA TRP A 167 -0.28 15.96 12.97
C TRP A 167 -0.37 15.91 14.49
N TYR A 168 0.75 16.20 15.16
CA TYR A 168 0.75 16.55 16.58
C TYR A 168 0.84 18.06 16.71
N TYR A 169 -0.16 18.67 17.34
CA TYR A 169 -0.17 20.10 17.61
C TYR A 169 -0.66 20.37 19.03
N GLN A 170 0.16 21.09 19.81
CA GLN A 170 -0.15 21.45 21.21
C GLN A 170 -0.56 20.25 22.08
N GLY A 171 0.10 19.10 21.89
CA GLY A 171 -0.19 17.88 22.64
C GLY A 171 -1.44 17.11 22.22
N GLN A 172 -2.13 17.54 21.13
CA GLN A 172 -3.28 16.85 20.56
C GLN A 172 -2.98 16.28 19.18
N LEU A 173 -3.59 15.12 18.90
CA LEU A 173 -3.55 14.45 17.61
C LEU A 173 -4.64 15.04 16.70
N THR A 174 -4.26 15.61 15.55
CA THR A 174 -5.22 16.16 14.59
C THR A 174 -5.08 15.48 13.23
N LYS A 175 -6.21 15.26 12.55
CA LYS A 175 -6.26 14.77 11.16
C LYS A 175 -6.25 15.92 10.13
N GLN A 176 -6.13 17.15 10.61
CA GLN A 176 -6.04 18.34 9.78
C GLN A 176 -4.73 19.07 10.08
N PRO A 177 -4.10 19.68 9.05
CA PRO A 177 -2.90 20.47 9.25
C PRO A 177 -3.22 21.64 10.19
N PRO A 178 -2.35 21.93 11.18
CA PRO A 178 -2.55 23.06 12.07
C PRO A 178 -2.49 24.37 11.27
N LYS A 179 -3.50 25.22 11.45
CA LYS A 179 -3.54 26.54 10.82
C LYS A 179 -2.61 27.48 11.60
N ILE A 180 -1.38 27.66 11.16
CA ILE A 180 -0.50 28.70 11.73
C ILE A 180 -0.90 30.05 11.12
N GLN A 181 -1.41 30.96 11.94
CA GLN A 181 -1.89 32.28 11.52
C GLN A 181 -0.78 33.28 11.10
N THR A 182 0.50 32.95 11.24
CA THR A 182 1.56 33.96 11.22
C THR A 182 2.30 34.16 9.89
N ASP A 183 2.07 33.37 8.84
CA ASP A 183 2.61 33.69 7.50
C ASP A 183 1.86 32.94 6.38
N PRO A 184 1.16 33.62 5.44
CA PRO A 184 0.46 32.96 4.34
C PRO A 184 1.39 32.22 3.37
N LYS A 185 2.71 32.35 3.50
CA LYS A 185 3.71 31.59 2.72
C LYS A 185 4.23 30.32 3.42
N ARG A 186 3.92 30.09 4.71
CA ARG A 186 4.33 28.91 5.51
C ARG A 186 3.16 27.98 5.90
N SER A 187 2.07 28.00 5.15
CA SER A 187 0.80 27.39 5.58
C SER A 187 0.77 25.86 5.72
N ASN A 188 1.82 25.14 5.32
CA ASN A 188 1.75 23.68 5.25
C ASN A 188 2.83 23.04 6.13
N ILE A 189 2.43 22.70 7.36
CA ILE A 189 3.22 21.87 8.27
C ILE A 189 3.19 20.43 7.75
N PRO A 190 4.34 19.72 7.70
CA PRO A 190 4.34 18.28 7.43
C PRO A 190 3.46 17.46 8.37
N PRO A 191 2.90 16.34 7.91
CA PRO A 191 2.35 15.36 8.82
C PRO A 191 3.44 14.86 9.78
N SER A 192 3.08 14.70 11.04
CA SER A 192 3.94 14.09 12.06
C SER A 192 3.90 12.56 11.98
N PHE A 193 2.80 12.00 11.49
CA PHE A 193 2.65 10.58 11.25
C PHE A 193 1.73 10.32 10.06
N ILE A 194 1.85 9.13 9.49
CA ILE A 194 0.96 8.63 8.44
C ILE A 194 0.36 7.32 8.93
N THR A 195 -0.95 7.24 8.90
CA THR A 195 -1.71 6.01 9.10
C THR A 195 -1.98 5.36 7.75
N ILE A 196 -1.63 4.09 7.61
CA ILE A 196 -1.89 3.31 6.41
C ILE A 196 -2.76 2.12 6.80
N SER A 197 -3.87 1.95 6.08
CA SER A 197 -4.82 0.86 6.26
C SER A 197 -5.02 0.11 4.95
N ILE A 198 -5.03 -1.22 5.04
CA ILE A 198 -5.30 -2.13 3.93
C ILE A 198 -6.49 -3.00 4.33
N THR A 199 -7.54 -2.98 3.52
CA THR A 199 -8.67 -3.91 3.64
C THR A 199 -8.50 -5.01 2.61
N ILE A 200 -8.47 -6.26 3.06
CA ILE A 200 -8.33 -7.46 2.21
C ILE A 200 -9.61 -8.29 2.20
N ILE A 201 -9.85 -9.01 1.10
CA ILE A 201 -10.81 -10.12 1.05
C ILE A 201 -10.03 -11.43 1.10
N SER A 202 -10.48 -12.38 1.93
CA SER A 202 -9.93 -13.74 1.90
C SER A 202 -10.15 -14.40 0.53
N ASN A 203 -9.12 -15.06 0.01
CA ASN A 203 -9.15 -15.82 -1.25
C ASN A 203 -10.30 -16.85 -1.32
N ALA A 204 -10.64 -17.47 -0.18
CA ALA A 204 -11.75 -18.42 -0.07
C ALA A 204 -13.12 -17.75 -0.28
N THR A 205 -13.25 -16.48 0.10
CA THR A 205 -14.42 -15.63 -0.11
C THR A 205 -14.38 -14.87 -1.43
N ALA A 206 -13.23 -14.57 -2.03
CA ALA A 206 -13.19 -13.86 -3.32
C ALA A 206 -13.97 -14.61 -4.43
N LYS A 207 -13.85 -15.94 -4.49
CA LYS A 207 -14.64 -16.78 -5.41
C LYS A 207 -16.12 -16.93 -5.02
N LYS A 208 -16.49 -16.76 -3.74
CA LYS A 208 -17.85 -17.01 -3.21
C LYS A 208 -18.68 -15.72 -3.04
N ALA A 209 -18.03 -14.62 -2.70
CA ALA A 209 -18.60 -13.27 -2.55
C ALA A 209 -19.15 -12.74 -3.88
N LEU A 210 -18.59 -13.20 -5.01
CA LEU A 210 -19.14 -13.04 -6.37
C LEU A 210 -20.59 -13.59 -6.50
N LYS A 211 -21.07 -14.42 -5.56
CA LYS A 211 -22.42 -14.99 -5.54
C LYS A 211 -23.30 -14.58 -4.35
N THR A 212 -22.74 -14.13 -3.22
CA THR A 212 -23.51 -14.06 -1.95
C THR A 212 -23.42 -12.75 -1.15
N ARG A 213 -22.71 -11.70 -1.61
CA ARG A 213 -22.60 -10.38 -0.93
C ARG A 213 -22.06 -10.37 0.53
N GLU A 214 -21.84 -11.53 1.15
CA GLU A 214 -21.17 -11.65 2.44
C GLU A 214 -19.69 -12.01 2.21
N ALA A 215 -18.85 -10.99 2.06
CA ALA A 215 -17.40 -11.15 2.05
C ALA A 215 -16.86 -10.94 3.47
N VAL A 216 -16.05 -11.89 3.96
CA VAL A 216 -15.26 -11.67 5.18
C VAL A 216 -14.09 -10.79 4.80
N THR A 217 -14.11 -9.54 5.28
CA THR A 217 -13.03 -8.60 5.12
C THR A 217 -12.13 -8.60 6.34
N THR A 218 -10.86 -8.29 6.14
CA THR A 218 -9.90 -8.09 7.24
C THR A 218 -9.21 -6.76 7.00
N GLU A 219 -9.19 -5.91 8.02
CA GLU A 219 -8.46 -4.64 7.99
C GLU A 219 -7.14 -4.80 8.74
N VAL A 220 -6.06 -4.33 8.13
CA VAL A 220 -4.73 -4.29 8.72
C VAL A 220 -4.23 -2.86 8.65
N GLU A 221 -3.79 -2.33 9.78
CA GLU A 221 -3.38 -0.94 9.93
C GLU A 221 -1.94 -0.85 10.46
N THR A 222 -1.20 0.16 10.01
CA THR A 222 0.09 0.57 10.59
C THR A 222 0.17 2.08 10.69
N VAL A 223 0.89 2.56 11.72
CA VAL A 223 1.14 3.99 11.93
C VAL A 223 2.64 4.23 11.85
N VAL A 224 3.05 5.13 10.97
CA VAL A 224 4.45 5.49 10.76
C VAL A 224 4.67 6.91 11.25
N VAL A 225 5.53 7.07 12.26
CA VAL A 225 5.97 8.40 12.73
C VAL A 225 7.06 8.89 11.79
N LEU A 226 6.86 10.08 11.22
CA LEU A 226 7.85 10.74 10.37
C LEU A 226 8.83 11.50 11.27
N LYS A 227 10.13 11.27 11.09
CA LYS A 227 11.15 12.06 11.78
C LYS A 227 11.28 13.40 11.07
N SER A 228 11.07 14.51 11.78
CA SER A 228 11.54 15.81 11.32
C SER A 228 13.07 15.76 11.29
N SER A 229 13.66 15.94 10.11
CA SER A 229 15.11 16.07 9.93
C SER A 229 15.59 17.42 10.42
#